data_AF-A0A2V7IEB7-F1
#
_entry.id   AF-A0A2V7IEB7-F1
#
_cell.length_a   1.000
_cell.length_b   1.000
_cell.length_c   1.000
_cell.angle_alpha   90.00
_cell.angle_beta   90.00
_cell.angle_gamma   90.00
#
_symmetry.space_group_name_H-M   'P 1'
#
loop_
_entity.id
_entity.type
_entity.pdbx_description
1 polymer ?
#
loop_
_entity_poly.entity_id
_entity_poly.type
_entity_poly.pdbx_seq_one_letter_code
_entity_poly.pdbx_strand_id
1 'polypeptide(L)'
;MDRAEYQPLAEIEVEAVRPEGRGFTLTGQGPDHAEYQLDLHFEMPLDPRTRAVLGELLSHSEVTISRRPPTSLGAVRRATRDRAER
;
A
#
# COMPACT_ATOMS: atom_id res chain seq x y z
N MET A 1 -1.44 -2.71 29.04
CA MET A 1 -0.50 -2.06 28.10
C MET A 1 -1.23 -1.94 26.78
N ASP A 2 -1.92 -0.83 26.55
CA ASP A 2 -2.79 -0.67 25.39
C ASP A 2 -1.98 -0.09 24.23
N ARG A 3 -1.22 -0.96 23.56
CA ARG A 3 -0.46 -0.60 22.36
C ARG A 3 -1.48 -0.55 21.23
N ALA A 4 -2.01 0.63 20.91
CA ALA A 4 -2.96 0.86 19.81
C ALA A 4 -2.62 -0.07 18.63
N GLU A 5 -3.41 -1.13 18.48
CA GLU A 5 -3.14 -2.21 17.54
C GLU A 5 -3.39 -1.68 16.13
N TYR A 6 -2.59 -2.10 15.15
CA TYR A 6 -2.87 -1.74 13.76
C TYR A 6 -4.20 -2.40 13.39
N GLN A 7 -5.16 -1.60 12.93
CA GLN A 7 -6.46 -2.08 12.49
C GLN A 7 -6.40 -2.37 10.98
N PRO A 8 -6.80 -3.56 10.52
CA PRO A 8 -6.85 -3.87 9.10
C PRO A 8 -7.82 -2.93 8.39
N LEU A 9 -7.42 -2.45 7.20
CA LEU A 9 -8.22 -1.62 6.31
C LEU A 9 -8.67 -2.39 5.07
N ALA A 10 -7.77 -3.19 4.51
CA ALA A 10 -8.04 -3.96 3.31
C ALA A 10 -7.11 -5.18 3.28
N GLU A 11 -7.62 -6.27 2.73
CA GLU A 11 -6.88 -7.45 2.32
C GLU A 11 -7.11 -7.57 0.82
N ILE A 12 -6.04 -7.54 0.03
CA ILE A 12 -6.11 -7.43 -1.42
C ILE A 12 -5.35 -8.61 -2.01
N GLU A 13 -6.08 -9.48 -2.70
CA GLU A 13 -5.46 -10.48 -3.57
C GLU A 13 -4.90 -9.77 -4.79
N VAL A 14 -3.60 -9.94 -5.06
CA VAL A 14 -2.97 -9.27 -6.21
C VAL A 14 -3.37 -10.00 -7.49
N GLU A 15 -4.02 -9.30 -8.40
CA GLU A 15 -4.47 -9.83 -9.70
C GLU A 15 -3.50 -9.49 -10.82
N ALA A 16 -2.87 -8.31 -10.76
CA ALA A 16 -1.88 -7.91 -11.74
C ALA A 16 -0.74 -7.11 -11.12
N VAL A 17 0.46 -7.34 -11.64
CA VAL A 17 1.68 -6.60 -11.29
C VAL A 17 2.27 -6.00 -12.55
N ARG A 18 2.49 -4.69 -12.52
CA ARG A 18 3.10 -3.95 -13.62
C ARG A 18 4.44 -3.38 -13.17
N PRO A 19 5.57 -3.78 -13.79
CA PRO A 19 6.86 -3.17 -13.49
C PRO A 19 6.87 -1.73 -13.98
N GLU A 20 7.22 -0.82 -13.09
CA GLU A 20 7.38 0.61 -13.35
C GLU A 20 8.86 1.01 -13.22
N GLY A 21 9.21 2.24 -13.62
CA GLY A 21 10.60 2.69 -13.71
C GLY A 21 11.46 2.37 -12.48
N ARG A 22 10.91 2.61 -11.27
CA ARG A 22 11.56 2.36 -9.97
C ARG A 22 10.74 1.47 -9.04
N GLY A 23 9.89 0.60 -9.56
CA GLY A 23 8.89 -0.03 -8.72
C GLY A 23 7.95 -0.98 -9.42
N PHE A 24 6.79 -1.18 -8.79
CA PHE A 24 5.68 -1.94 -9.31
C PHE A 24 4.37 -1.25 -8.97
N THR A 25 3.42 -1.29 -9.89
CA THR A 25 2.01 -1.04 -9.59
C THR A 25 1.33 -2.39 -9.46
N LEU A 26 0.63 -2.60 -8.35
CA LEU A 26 -0.16 -3.80 -8.07
C LEU A 26 -1.63 -3.42 -8.11
N THR A 27 -2.46 -4.25 -8.74
CA THR A 27 -3.91 -4.09 -8.74
C THR A 27 -4.60 -5.36 -8.28
N GLY A 28 -5.76 -5.21 -7.66
CA GLY A 28 -6.57 -6.34 -7.21
C GLY A 28 -7.85 -5.88 -6.53
N GLN A 29 -8.70 -6.84 -6.16
CA GLN A 29 -9.97 -6.58 -5.48
C GLN A 29 -9.84 -6.72 -3.97
N GLY A 30 -10.45 -5.78 -3.24
CA GLY A 30 -10.62 -5.88 -1.79
C GLY A 30 -11.91 -6.64 -1.41
N PRO A 31 -12.14 -6.88 -0.10
CA PRO A 31 -13.33 -7.57 0.40
C PRO A 31 -14.64 -6.78 0.18
N ASP A 32 -14.54 -5.49 -0.13
CA ASP A 32 -15.65 -4.62 -0.51
C ASP A 32 -15.95 -4.66 -2.01
N HIS A 33 -15.28 -5.55 -2.77
CA HIS A 33 -15.32 -5.65 -4.22
C HIS A 33 -14.88 -4.37 -4.95
N ALA A 34 -14.23 -3.44 -4.26
CA ALA A 34 -13.60 -2.30 -4.90
C ALA A 34 -12.26 -2.73 -5.51
N GLU A 35 -11.90 -2.07 -6.61
CA GLU A 35 -10.58 -2.21 -7.20
C GLU A 35 -9.59 -1.32 -6.44
N TYR A 36 -8.47 -1.91 -6.04
CA TYR A 36 -7.37 -1.24 -5.37
C TYR A 36 -6.17 -1.17 -6.29
N GLN A 37 -5.47 -0.03 -6.24
CA GLN A 37 -4.16 0.16 -6.84
C GLN A 37 -3.15 0.50 -5.74
N LEU A 38 -2.03 -0.22 -5.71
CA LEU A 38 -0.91 0.02 -4.82
C LEU A 38 0.36 0.28 -5.64
N ASP A 39 0.99 1.44 -5.40
CA ASP A 39 2.26 1.79 -6.04
C ASP A 39 3.43 1.57 -5.08
N LEU A 40 4.27 0.59 -5.39
CA LEU A 40 5.44 0.21 -4.62
C LEU A 40 6.71 0.77 -5.27
N HIS A 41 7.45 1.58 -4.53
CA HIS A 41 8.63 2.28 -5.02
C HIS A 41 9.90 1.87 -4.26
N PHE A 42 10.99 1.63 -5.00
CA PHE A 42 12.31 1.37 -4.44
C PHE A 42 13.21 2.60 -4.63
N GLU A 43 13.92 2.97 -3.55
CA GLU A 43 14.90 4.06 -3.61
C GLU A 43 16.09 3.69 -4.50
N MET A 44 16.52 2.43 -4.45
CA MET A 44 17.61 1.90 -5.26
C MET A 44 17.08 1.31 -6.58
N PRO A 45 17.83 1.47 -7.69
CA PRO A 45 17.45 0.85 -8.95
C PRO A 45 17.53 -0.67 -8.86
N LEU A 46 16.52 -1.35 -9.39
CA LEU A 46 16.52 -2.81 -9.55
C LEU A 46 17.11 -3.19 -10.90
N ASP A 47 18.09 -4.07 -10.90
CA ASP A 47 18.57 -4.71 -12.12
C ASP A 47 17.47 -5.58 -12.76
N PRO A 48 17.57 -5.91 -14.06
CA PRO A 48 16.53 -6.64 -14.77
C PRO A 48 16.18 -8.00 -14.16
N ARG A 49 17.16 -8.73 -13.61
CA ARG A 49 16.93 -10.05 -13.03
C ARG A 49 16.19 -9.94 -11.71
N THR A 50 16.62 -9.04 -10.83
CA THR A 50 15.94 -8.79 -9.55
C THR A 50 14.51 -8.31 -9.79
N ARG A 51 14.30 -7.45 -10.79
CA ARG A 51 12.96 -6.97 -11.16
C ARG A 51 12.04 -8.11 -11.61
N ALA A 52 12.52 -9.03 -12.44
CA ALA A 52 11.72 -10.17 -12.88
C ALA A 52 11.33 -11.07 -11.71
N VAL A 53 12.27 -11.38 -10.81
CA VAL A 53 12.00 -12.21 -9.62
C VAL A 53 10.99 -11.54 -8.70
N LEU A 54 11.15 -10.24 -8.41
CA LEU A 54 10.21 -9.50 -7.57
C LEU A 54 8.82 -9.41 -8.22
N GLY A 55 8.75 -9.17 -9.53
CA GLY A 55 7.47 -9.14 -10.25
C GLY A 55 6.71 -10.46 -10.14
N GLU A 56 7.40 -11.59 -10.29
CA GLU A 56 6.80 -12.92 -10.12
C GLU A 56 6.30 -13.13 -8.69
N LEU A 57 7.13 -12.83 -7.68
CA LEU A 57 6.75 -13.00 -6.28
C LEU A 57 5.53 -12.14 -5.91
N LEU A 58 5.49 -10.89 -6.38
CA LEU A 58 4.36 -10.00 -6.13
C LEU A 58 3.07 -10.47 -6.82
N SER A 59 3.16 -11.14 -7.97
CA SER A 59 1.99 -11.62 -8.72
C SER A 59 1.26 -12.78 -8.04
N HIS A 60 1.93 -13.48 -7.11
CA HIS A 60 1.35 -14.57 -6.32
C HIS A 60 1.29 -14.20 -4.83
N SER A 61 1.04 -12.92 -4.55
CA SER A 61 1.03 -12.39 -3.19
C SER A 61 -0.33 -11.80 -2.81
N GLU A 62 -0.53 -11.69 -1.51
CA GLU A 62 -1.64 -10.99 -0.90
C GLU A 62 -1.09 -9.79 -0.12
N VAL A 63 -1.80 -8.67 -0.17
CA VAL A 63 -1.42 -7.45 0.52
C VAL A 63 -2.45 -7.09 1.59
N THR A 64 -2.03 -7.13 2.85
CA THR A 64 -2.80 -6.56 3.96
C THR A 64 -2.37 -5.12 4.24
N ILE A 65 -3.29 -4.18 4.11
CA ILE A 65 -3.10 -2.78 4.50
C ILE A 65 -3.74 -2.58 5.87
N SER A 66 -2.94 -2.17 6.87
CA SER A 66 -3.44 -1.87 8.22
C SER A 66 -3.05 -0.45 8.63
N ARG A 67 -3.96 0.27 9.30
CA ARG A 67 -3.69 1.60 9.85
C ARG A 67 -3.71 1.59 11.37
N ARG A 68 -2.85 2.42 11.96
CA ARG A 68 -3.02 2.84 13.35
C ARG A 68 -3.76 4.18 13.37
N PRO A 69 -4.88 4.32 14.11
CA PRO A 69 -5.55 5.59 14.23
C PRO A 69 -4.62 6.64 14.90
N PRO A 70 -4.66 7.91 14.47
CA PRO A 70 -3.81 8.94 15.06
C PRO A 70 -4.15 9.13 16.54
N THR A 71 -3.14 8.98 17.40
CA THR A 71 -3.29 8.94 18.87
C THR A 71 -3.44 10.31 19.55
N SER A 72 -3.63 11.40 18.79
CA SER A 72 -3.87 12.73 19.37
C SER A 72 -4.83 13.58 18.53
N LEU A 73 -5.70 14.34 19.21
CA LEU A 73 -6.58 15.35 18.62
C LEU A 73 -5.82 16.41 17.79
N GLY A 74 -4.52 16.61 18.07
CA GLY A 74 -3.64 17.50 17.31
C GLY A 74 -3.24 16.97 15.92
N ALA A 75 -3.23 15.65 15.71
CA ALA A 75 -2.97 15.05 14.41
C ALA A 75 -4.20 15.10 13.49
N VAL A 76 -5.41 14.96 14.06
CA VAL A 76 -6.68 15.09 13.33
C VAL A 76 -6.87 16.53 12.79
N ARG A 77 -6.52 17.54 13.59
CA ARG A 77 -6.57 18.96 13.17
C ARG A 77 -5.55 19.32 12.07
N ARG A 78 -4.38 18.68 12.03
CA ARG A 78 -3.40 18.87 10.94
C ARG A 78 -3.87 18.23 9.64
N ALA A 79 -4.35 16.98 9.71
CA ALA A 79 -4.85 16.26 8.55
C ALA A 79 -6.07 16.92 7.87
N THR A 80 -6.92 17.60 8.65
CA THR A 80 -8.07 18.35 8.12
C THR A 80 -7.68 19.69 7.50
N ARG A 81 -6.63 20.35 8.01
CA ARG A 81 -6.12 21.62 7.43
C ARG A 81 -5.41 21.38 6.10
N ASP A 82 -4.55 20.36 6.00
CA ASP A 82 -3.85 20.01 4.74
C ASP A 82 -4.81 19.59 3.60
N ARG A 83 -6.04 19.16 3.95
CA ARG A 83 -7.07 18.77 2.99
C ARG A 83 -7.95 19.93 2.53
N ALA A 84 -7.96 21.05 3.26
CA ALA A 84 -8.69 22.27 2.88
C ALA A 84 -7.82 23.25 2.09
N GLU A 85 -6.49 23.05 2.08
CA GLU A 85 -5.50 23.87 1.37
C GLU A 85 -5.07 23.24 0.02
N ARG A 86 -5.74 22.18 -0.42
CA ARG A 86 -5.65 21.57 -1.76
C ARG A 86 -6.95 21.76 -2.50
#